data_AF-A0A8T0SW66-F1
#
_entry.id   AF-A0A8T0SW66-F1
#
_cell.length_a   1.000
_cell.length_b   1.000
_cell.length_c   1.000
_cell.angle_alpha   90.00
_cell.angle_beta   90.00
_cell.angle_gamma   90.00
#
_symmetry.space_group_name_H-M   'P 1'
#
loop_
_entity.id
_entity.type
_entity.pdbx_description
1 polymer ?
#
loop_
_entity_poly.entity_id
_entity_poly.type
_entity_poly.pdbx_seq_one_letter_code
_entity_poly.pdbx_strand_id
1 'polypeptide(L)'
;IETIQHLFFECSLARVVWSIVAIPLKANNIPTSLRQYWNWCSEWTHTSPPMHAFVLAAICWAIWKARSKACFEFKWLKHPAEIICHACSFLKFWTGLHKEEFQ
;
A
#
# COMPACT_ATOMS: atom_id res chain seq x y z
N ILE A 1 12.18 -5.17 16.25
CA ILE A 1 12.58 -3.77 15.96
C ILE A 1 11.73 -3.32 14.78
N GLU A 2 11.06 -2.19 14.90
CA GLU A 2 10.26 -1.64 13.80
C GLU A 2 11.21 -0.93 12.81
N THR A 3 11.23 -1.37 11.56
CA THR A 3 11.95 -0.71 10.45
C THR A 3 10.95 -0.33 9.38
N ILE A 4 11.32 0.55 8.44
CA ILE A 4 10.47 0.90 7.28
C ILE A 4 10.05 -0.38 6.53
N GLN A 5 10.98 -1.32 6.35
CA GLN A 5 10.71 -2.59 5.70
C GLN A 5 9.73 -3.45 6.50
N HIS A 6 9.95 -3.59 7.81
CA HIS A 6 9.06 -4.35 8.67
C HIS A 6 7.64 -3.76 8.68
N LEU A 7 7.56 -2.44 8.86
CA LEU A 7 6.34 -1.67 8.94
C LEU A 7 5.47 -1.83 7.67
N PHE A 8 6.07 -1.70 6.49
CA PHE A 8 5.33 -1.63 5.23
C PHE A 8 5.26 -2.95 4.46
N PHE A 9 6.08 -3.96 4.76
CA PHE A 9 6.12 -5.19 3.97
C PHE A 9 6.09 -6.47 4.80
N GLU A 10 6.75 -6.52 5.96
CA GLU A 10 6.97 -7.82 6.64
C GLU A 10 6.02 -8.08 7.81
N CYS A 11 5.49 -7.03 8.46
CA CYS A 11 4.59 -7.20 9.59
C CYS A 11 3.29 -7.90 9.15
N SER A 12 2.64 -8.60 10.08
CA SER A 12 1.44 -9.40 9.76
C SER A 12 0.33 -8.57 9.09
N LEU A 13 0.14 -7.32 9.53
CA LEU A 13 -0.83 -6.41 8.93
C LEU A 13 -0.46 -6.06 7.49
N ALA A 14 0.79 -5.67 7.23
CA ALA A 14 1.27 -5.34 5.90
C ALA A 14 1.14 -6.53 4.94
N ARG A 15 1.51 -7.73 5.39
CA ARG A 15 1.35 -8.95 4.57
C ARG A 15 -0.10 -9.22 4.19
N VAL A 16 -1.05 -9.02 5.10
CA VAL A 16 -2.48 -9.16 4.80
C VAL A 16 -2.93 -8.10 3.78
N VAL A 17 -2.52 -6.84 3.95
CA VAL A 17 -2.82 -5.76 3.00
C VAL A 17 -2.30 -6.10 1.61
N TRP A 18 -1.03 -6.50 1.48
CA TRP A 18 -0.47 -6.92 0.20
C TRP A 18 -1.13 -8.16 -0.38
N SER A 19 -1.58 -9.11 0.46
CA SER A 19 -2.33 -10.28 0.01
C SER A 19 -3.67 -9.88 -0.61
N ILE A 20 -4.37 -8.89 -0.04
CA ILE A 20 -5.61 -8.37 -0.62
C ILE A 20 -5.34 -7.70 -1.98
N VAL A 21 -4.22 -6.99 -2.13
CA VAL A 21 -3.81 -6.37 -3.40
C VAL A 21 -3.42 -7.42 -4.45
N ALA A 22 -2.85 -8.56 -4.04
CA ALA A 22 -2.47 -9.64 -4.95
C ALA A 22 -3.66 -10.36 -5.58
N ILE A 23 -4.81 -10.45 -4.89
CA ILE A 23 -6.03 -11.12 -5.37
C ILE A 23 -6.49 -10.63 -6.76
N PRO A 24 -6.76 -9.32 -6.98
CA PRO A 24 -7.20 -8.84 -8.29
C PRO A 24 -6.12 -8.96 -9.38
N LEU A 25 -4.84 -9.01 -9.01
CA LEU A 25 -3.73 -9.21 -9.94
C LEU A 25 -3.51 -10.69 -10.29
N LYS A 26 -4.20 -11.61 -9.60
CA LYS A 26 -3.96 -13.06 -9.66
C LYS A 26 -2.49 -13.43 -9.39
N ALA A 27 -1.82 -12.62 -8.58
CA ALA A 27 -0.45 -12.89 -8.16
C ALA A 27 -0.43 -14.03 -7.14
N ASN A 28 0.56 -14.92 -7.27
CA ASN A 28 0.75 -16.05 -6.35
C ASN A 28 1.68 -15.72 -5.18
N ASN A 29 2.21 -14.51 -5.13
CA ASN A 29 3.12 -14.00 -4.12
C ASN A 29 2.81 -12.53 -3.76
N ILE A 30 3.43 -12.06 -2.69
CA ILE A 30 3.35 -10.67 -2.22
C ILE A 30 4.76 -10.08 -2.09
N PRO A 31 4.93 -8.75 -2.25
CA PRO A 31 6.22 -8.12 -2.07
C PRO A 31 6.65 -8.11 -0.60
N THR A 32 7.90 -8.47 -0.33
CA THR A 32 8.48 -8.48 1.04
C THR A 32 9.43 -7.31 1.32
N SER A 33 9.68 -6.47 0.31
CA SER A 33 10.52 -5.27 0.43
C SER A 33 10.20 -4.28 -0.67
N LEU A 34 10.70 -3.05 -0.53
CA LEU A 34 10.58 -2.02 -1.57
C LEU A 34 11.19 -2.48 -2.90
N ARG A 35 12.35 -3.14 -2.88
CA ARG A 35 12.99 -3.67 -4.09
C ARG A 35 12.13 -4.75 -4.74
N GLN A 36 11.59 -5.68 -3.94
CA GLN A 36 10.71 -6.72 -4.47
C GLN A 36 9.40 -6.15 -5.01
N TYR A 37 8.86 -5.09 -4.41
CA TYR A 37 7.67 -4.41 -4.91
C TYR A 37 7.81 -3.98 -6.37
N TRP A 38 8.94 -3.35 -6.74
CA TRP A 38 9.18 -2.91 -8.11
C TRP A 38 9.25 -4.07 -9.10
N ASN A 39 9.95 -5.14 -8.73
CA ASN A 39 10.04 -6.35 -9.55
C ASN A 39 8.66 -7.02 -9.68
N TRP A 40 7.92 -7.10 -8.57
CA TRP A 40 6.59 -7.69 -8.49
C TRP A 40 5.58 -6.91 -9.35
N CYS A 41 5.58 -5.58 -9.31
CA CYS A 41 4.72 -4.80 -10.20
C CYS A 41 5.08 -5.04 -11.67
N SER A 42 6.37 -5.10 -12.02
CA SER A 42 6.80 -5.36 -13.39
C SER A 42 6.37 -6.75 -13.91
N GLU A 43 6.18 -7.71 -13.00
CA GLU A 43 5.74 -9.08 -13.31
C GLU A 43 4.20 -9.18 -13.38
N TRP A 44 3.48 -8.55 -12.46
CA TRP A 44 2.04 -8.77 -12.24
C TRP A 44 1.14 -7.64 -12.75
N THR A 45 1.71 -6.53 -13.22
CA THR A 45 0.94 -5.39 -13.74
C THR A 45 1.49 -4.89 -15.08
N HIS A 46 0.61 -4.33 -15.90
CA HIS A 46 0.97 -3.64 -17.16
C HIS A 46 0.94 -2.11 -17.00
N THR A 47 1.04 -1.61 -15.77
CA THR A 47 0.94 -0.18 -15.46
C THR A 47 2.29 0.51 -15.50
N SER A 48 2.28 1.84 -15.61
CA SER A 48 3.51 2.63 -15.67
C SER A 48 4.20 2.73 -14.29
N PRO A 49 5.53 2.91 -14.24
CA PRO A 49 6.26 3.10 -12.98
C PRO A 49 5.71 4.24 -12.09
N PRO A 50 5.25 5.39 -12.62
CA PRO A 50 4.57 6.41 -11.82
C PRO A 50 3.32 5.87 -11.11
N MET A 51 2.49 5.05 -11.77
CA MET A 51 1.34 4.44 -11.10
C MET A 51 1.74 3.44 -10.02
N HIS A 52 2.85 2.71 -10.19
CA HIS A 52 3.38 1.87 -9.12
C HIS A 52 3.78 2.74 -7.91
N ALA A 53 4.53 3.82 -8.11
CA ALA A 53 4.89 4.74 -7.03
C ALA A 53 3.64 5.30 -6.32
N PHE A 54 2.62 5.66 -7.10
CA PHE A 54 1.37 6.23 -6.59
C PHE A 54 0.58 5.24 -5.72
N VAL A 55 0.43 3.99 -6.19
CA VAL A 55 -0.22 2.90 -5.43
C VAL A 55 0.57 2.56 -4.18
N LEU A 56 1.90 2.47 -4.29
CA LEU A 56 2.78 2.24 -3.16
C LEU A 56 2.61 3.32 -2.09
N ALA A 57 2.65 4.60 -2.49
CA ALA A 57 2.49 5.72 -1.58
C ALA A 57 1.14 5.68 -0.85
N ALA A 58 0.05 5.38 -1.57
CA ALA A 58 -1.29 5.31 -0.98
C ALA A 58 -1.42 4.18 0.04
N ILE A 59 -0.88 3.01 -0.27
CA ILE A 59 -0.89 1.84 0.63
C ILE A 59 -0.02 2.10 1.86
N CYS A 60 1.21 2.55 1.68
CA CYS A 60 2.12 2.87 2.78
C CYS A 60 1.52 3.94 3.70
N TRP A 61 0.91 4.98 3.12
CA TRP A 61 0.26 6.03 3.90
C TRP A 61 -0.94 5.50 4.71
N ALA A 62 -1.76 4.63 4.12
CA ALA A 62 -2.88 4.00 4.82
C ALA A 62 -2.40 3.10 5.98
N ILE A 63 -1.36 2.29 5.76
CA ILE A 63 -0.75 1.45 6.82
C ILE A 63 -0.21 2.32 7.94
N TRP A 64 0.55 3.36 7.60
CA TRP A 64 1.12 4.31 8.57
C TRP A 64 0.02 4.93 9.43
N LYS A 65 -1.02 5.51 8.81
CA LYS A 65 -2.13 6.15 9.52
C LYS A 65 -2.88 5.17 10.43
N ALA A 66 -3.12 3.94 9.99
CA ALA A 66 -3.79 2.93 10.80
C ALA A 66 -2.96 2.58 12.06
N ARG A 67 -1.64 2.41 11.91
CA ARG A 67 -0.75 2.13 13.04
C ARG A 67 -0.58 3.32 13.98
N SER A 68 -0.45 4.54 13.44
CA SER A 68 -0.41 5.75 14.27
C SER A 68 -1.66 5.90 15.12
N LYS A 69 -2.86 5.65 14.56
CA LYS A 69 -4.11 5.68 15.33
C LYS A 69 -4.13 4.62 16.45
N ALA A 70 -3.64 3.41 16.18
CA ALA A 70 -3.55 2.36 17.20
C ALA A 70 -2.57 2.73 18.32
N CYS A 71 -1.39 3.28 17.98
CA CYS A 71 -0.36 3.64 18.95
C CYS A 71 -0.69 4.90 19.77
N PHE A 72 -1.23 5.95 19.14
CA PHE A 72 -1.40 7.26 19.77
C PHE A 72 -2.83 7.55 20.23
N GLU A 73 -3.84 6.97 19.56
CA GLU A 73 -5.25 7.19 19.88
C GLU A 73 -5.92 5.96 20.50
N PHE A 74 -5.19 4.86 20.67
CA PHE A 74 -5.70 3.55 21.13
C PHE A 74 -6.87 3.02 20.30
N LYS A 75 -6.95 3.45 19.03
CA LYS A 75 -7.97 3.02 18.07
C LYS A 75 -7.44 1.85 17.25
N TRP A 76 -7.71 0.65 17.73
CA TRP A 76 -7.33 -0.58 17.05
C TRP A 76 -8.10 -0.74 15.73
N LEU A 77 -7.40 -1.25 14.72
CA LEU A 77 -7.99 -1.62 13.45
C LEU A 77 -8.95 -2.79 13.66
N LYS A 78 -10.20 -2.67 13.20
CA LYS A 78 -11.18 -3.76 13.36
C LYS A 78 -11.06 -4.77 12.23
N HIS A 79 -10.80 -4.30 11.01
CA HIS A 79 -10.62 -5.16 9.85
C HIS A 79 -9.53 -4.66 8.88
N PRO A 80 -8.62 -5.52 8.38
CA PRO A 80 -7.56 -5.13 7.43
C PRO A 80 -8.06 -4.44 6.16
N ALA A 81 -9.27 -4.78 5.69
CA ALA A 81 -9.88 -4.13 4.53
C ALA A 81 -10.09 -2.62 4.72
N GLU A 82 -10.18 -2.11 5.96
CA GLU A 82 -10.25 -0.67 6.21
C GLU A 82 -9.02 0.06 5.65
N ILE A 83 -7.83 -0.57 5.72
CA ILE A 83 -6.60 0.01 5.14
C ILE A 83 -6.72 0.11 3.63
N ILE A 84 -7.28 -0.92 2.97
CA ILE A 84 -7.51 -0.92 1.52
C ILE A 84 -8.52 0.17 1.15
N CYS A 85 -9.62 0.31 1.89
CA CYS A 85 -10.60 1.38 1.67
C CYS A 85 -9.98 2.78 1.82
N HIS A 86 -9.09 2.95 2.80
CA HIS A 86 -8.33 4.19 2.98
C HIS A 86 -7.36 4.44 1.82
N ALA A 87 -6.60 3.41 1.39
CA ALA A 87 -5.71 3.52 0.24
C ALA A 87 -6.48 3.89 -1.05
N CYS A 88 -7.63 3.26 -1.31
CA CYS A 88 -8.49 3.62 -2.43
C CYS A 88 -9.01 5.07 -2.33
N SER A 89 -9.34 5.53 -1.12
CA SER A 89 -9.73 6.93 -0.89
C SER A 89 -8.59 7.90 -1.19
N PHE A 90 -7.35 7.56 -0.77
CA PHE A 90 -6.16 8.35 -1.10
C PHE A 90 -5.89 8.39 -2.61
N LEU A 91 -5.96 7.25 -3.28
CA LEU A 91 -5.80 7.19 -4.74
C LEU A 91 -6.80 8.10 -5.45
N LYS A 92 -8.08 8.04 -5.07
CA LYS A 92 -9.12 8.91 -5.64
C LYS A 92 -8.82 10.39 -5.36
N PHE A 93 -8.52 10.73 -4.10
CA PHE A 93 -8.23 12.11 -3.71
C PHE A 93 -7.00 12.67 -4.43
N TRP A 94 -5.94 11.86 -4.56
CA TRP A 94 -4.71 12.26 -5.20
C TRP A 94 -4.78 12.27 -6.73
N THR A 95 -5.77 11.64 -7.37
CA THR A 95 -5.93 11.75 -8.83
C THR A 95 -6.09 13.19 -9.31
N GLY A 96 -6.61 14.09 -8.46
CA GLY A 96 -6.66 15.53 -8.75
C GLY A 96 -5.28 16.19 -8.83
N LEU A 97 -4.31 15.72 -8.04
CA LEU A 97 -2.93 16.22 -8.03
C LEU A 97 -2.13 15.80 -9.28
N HIS A 98 -2.48 14.67 -9.89
CA HIS A 98 -1.77 14.14 -11.07
C HIS A 98 -2.02 14.95 -12.36
N LYS A 99 -2.99 15.88 -12.39
CA LYS A 99 -3.29 16.67 -13.58
C LYS A 99 -2.35 17.87 -13.81
N GLU A 100 -1.60 18.31 -12.81
CA GLU A 100 -0.78 19.53 -12.90
C GLU A 100 0.68 19.28 -13.32
N GLU A 101 1.20 18.06 -13.21
CA GLU A 101 2.64 17.79 -13.45
C GLU A 101 2.99 17.39 -14.90
N PHE A 102 2.02 17.33 -15.81
CA PHE A 102 2.25 16.93 -17.22
C PHE A 102 1.59 17.85 -18.26
N GLN A 103 1.33 19.12 -17.91
CA GLN A 103 1.04 20.17 -18.92
C GLN A 103 2.31 20.91 -19.33
#